data_AF-W7LBY5-F1
#
_entry.id   AF-W7LBY5-F1
#
_cell.length_a   1.000
_cell.length_b   1.000
_cell.length_c   1.000
_cell.angle_alpha   90.00
_cell.angle_beta   90.00
_cell.angle_gamma   90.00
#
_symmetry.space_group_name_H-M   'P 1'
#
loop_
_entity.id
_entity.type
_entity.pdbx_description
1 polymer ?
#
loop_
_entity_poly.entity_id
_entity_poly.type
_entity_poly.pdbx_seq_one_letter_code
_entity_poly.pdbx_strand_id
1 'polypeptide(L)'
;MNVTFDWNEWFFILTSAIVILLFLPIRKYFPPVLVIIIWVYNLALVATIDYFLLATPFRMYIFGDNPTYELSGALFHFFMYPCSALIFLFGYDRWELYGKKSIWYILGWSAFSIFFEWLTVKNHALIYTGWKLVYSIPVYPAAAVLLIIVFRFAKKRLMDPELEGSSKIY
;
A
#
# COMPACT_ATOMS: atom_id res chain seq x y z
N MET A 1 -21.04 -19.61 -2.99
CA MET A 1 -20.13 -18.47 -3.18
C MET A 1 -20.20 -18.09 -4.64
N ASN A 2 -20.90 -17.02 -4.95
CA ASN A 2 -20.95 -16.47 -6.30
C ASN A 2 -20.31 -15.09 -6.22
N VAL A 3 -19.15 -14.92 -6.83
CA VAL A 3 -18.60 -13.58 -7.09
C VAL A 3 -19.44 -13.00 -8.22
N THR A 4 -20.05 -11.85 -8.00
CA THR A 4 -20.85 -11.17 -9.01
C THR A 4 -20.03 -10.04 -9.58
N PHE A 5 -19.64 -10.15 -10.85
CA PHE A 5 -18.90 -9.07 -11.49
C PHE A 5 -19.79 -7.84 -11.66
N ASP A 6 -19.68 -6.90 -10.72
CA ASP A 6 -20.52 -5.73 -10.58
C ASP A 6 -19.68 -4.44 -10.49
N TRP A 7 -20.27 -3.39 -9.92
CA TRP A 7 -19.60 -2.11 -9.79
C TRP A 7 -18.34 -2.16 -8.91
N ASN A 8 -18.30 -3.02 -7.90
CA ASN A 8 -17.17 -3.14 -6.98
C ASN A 8 -15.91 -3.62 -7.74
N GLU A 9 -16.05 -4.58 -8.67
CA GLU A 9 -14.91 -5.11 -9.43
C GLU A 9 -14.42 -4.08 -10.43
N TRP A 10 -15.35 -3.36 -11.08
CA TRP A 10 -14.99 -2.23 -11.93
C TRP A 10 -14.24 -1.16 -11.15
N PHE A 11 -14.69 -0.85 -9.94
CA PHE A 11 -13.99 0.09 -9.05
C PHE A 11 -12.57 -0.39 -8.76
N PHE A 12 -12.37 -1.66 -8.37
CA PHE A 12 -11.04 -2.23 -8.14
C PHE A 12 -10.13 -2.16 -9.36
N ILE A 13 -10.64 -2.51 -10.54
CA ILE A 13 -9.89 -2.49 -11.79
C ILE A 13 -9.49 -1.05 -12.14
N LEU A 14 -10.43 -0.10 -12.09
CA LEU A 14 -10.19 1.28 -12.47
C LEU A 14 -9.17 1.95 -11.55
N THR A 15 -9.32 1.82 -10.24
CA THR A 15 -8.39 2.45 -9.28
C THR A 15 -7.01 1.82 -9.35
N SER A 16 -6.93 0.48 -9.49
CA SER A 16 -5.64 -0.20 -9.66
C SER A 16 -4.96 0.20 -10.96
N ALA A 17 -5.70 0.30 -12.07
CA ALA A 17 -5.18 0.74 -13.35
C ALA A 17 -4.65 2.18 -13.27
N ILE A 18 -5.38 3.11 -12.66
CA ILE A 18 -4.94 4.49 -12.46
C ILE A 18 -3.61 4.52 -11.69
N VAL A 19 -3.52 3.81 -10.57
CA VAL A 19 -2.30 3.79 -9.75
C VAL A 19 -1.13 3.13 -10.49
N ILE A 20 -1.35 2.05 -11.23
CA ILE A 20 -0.32 1.44 -12.07
C ILE A 20 0.17 2.45 -13.11
N LEU A 21 -0.73 3.13 -13.81
CA LEU A 21 -0.38 4.13 -14.82
C LEU A 21 0.45 5.28 -14.23
N LEU A 22 0.14 5.72 -13.02
CA LEU A 22 0.93 6.73 -12.29
C LEU A 22 2.30 6.19 -11.87
N PHE A 23 2.40 4.89 -11.55
CA PHE A 23 3.66 4.25 -11.16
C PHE A 23 4.60 3.97 -12.36
N LEU A 24 4.07 3.63 -13.55
CA LEU A 24 4.88 3.30 -14.72
C LEU A 24 5.99 4.31 -15.09
N PRO A 25 5.77 5.65 -15.08
CA PRO A 25 6.85 6.61 -15.34
C PRO A 25 7.88 6.67 -14.19
N ILE A 26 7.46 6.35 -12.96
CA ILE A 26 8.28 6.43 -11.75
C ILE A 26 9.15 5.18 -11.55
N ARG A 27 8.77 4.03 -12.13
CA ARG A 27 9.41 2.73 -11.87
C ARG A 27 10.93 2.69 -12.09
N LYS A 28 11.47 3.57 -12.94
CA LYS A 28 12.92 3.66 -13.24
C LYS A 28 13.69 4.50 -12.24
N TYR A 29 13.01 5.25 -11.37
CA TYR A 29 13.64 6.09 -10.36
C TYR A 29 14.32 5.26 -9.27
N PHE A 30 13.72 4.12 -8.89
CA PHE A 30 14.26 3.22 -7.88
C PHE A 30 15.00 2.04 -8.51
N PRO A 31 16.08 1.53 -7.86
CA PRO A 31 16.68 0.25 -8.23
C PRO A 31 15.63 -0.87 -8.19
N PRO A 32 15.65 -1.84 -9.15
CA PRO A 32 14.66 -2.92 -9.20
C PRO A 32 14.58 -3.74 -7.90
N VAL A 33 15.71 -3.96 -7.23
CA VAL A 33 15.76 -4.68 -5.95
C VAL A 33 14.98 -3.94 -4.87
N LEU A 34 15.10 -2.60 -4.80
CA LEU A 34 14.35 -1.79 -3.84
C LEU A 34 12.84 -1.84 -4.13
N VAL A 35 12.46 -1.79 -5.41
CA VAL A 35 11.07 -1.96 -5.84
C VAL A 35 10.52 -3.29 -5.34
N ILE A 36 11.23 -4.40 -5.54
CA ILE A 36 10.80 -5.74 -5.09
C ILE A 36 10.66 -5.79 -3.57
N ILE A 37 11.63 -5.27 -2.81
CA ILE A 37 11.58 -5.25 -1.34
C ILE A 37 10.33 -4.52 -0.85
N ILE A 38 10.08 -3.31 -1.38
CA ILE A 38 8.91 -2.51 -0.99
C ILE A 38 7.62 -3.20 -1.42
N TRP A 39 7.61 -3.88 -2.57
CA TRP A 39 6.45 -4.60 -3.07
C TRP A 39 6.06 -5.75 -2.16
N VAL A 40 7.03 -6.61 -1.83
CA VAL A 40 6.83 -7.77 -0.94
C VAL A 40 6.47 -7.30 0.47
N TYR A 41 7.14 -6.26 0.98
CA TYR A 41 6.81 -5.67 2.28
C TYR A 41 5.35 -5.21 2.35
N ASN A 42 4.87 -4.45 1.35
CA ASN A 42 3.49 -3.97 1.35
C ASN A 42 2.50 -5.12 1.26
N LEU A 43 2.76 -6.09 0.38
CA LEU A 43 1.92 -7.29 0.26
C LEU A 43 1.82 -8.03 1.60
N ALA A 44 2.94 -8.27 2.27
CA ALA A 44 2.97 -8.96 3.55
C ALA A 44 2.25 -8.17 4.65
N LEU A 45 2.47 -6.85 4.72
CA LEU A 45 1.84 -5.98 5.71
C LEU A 45 0.32 -5.98 5.54
N VAL A 46 -0.18 -5.72 4.34
CA VAL A 46 -1.62 -5.63 4.10
C VAL A 46 -2.27 -7.00 4.29
N ALA A 47 -1.70 -8.07 3.72
CA ALA A 47 -2.24 -9.41 3.93
C ALA A 47 -2.28 -9.81 5.42
N THR A 48 -1.29 -9.39 6.22
CA THR A 48 -1.28 -9.65 7.67
C THR A 48 -2.37 -8.87 8.39
N ILE A 49 -2.52 -7.57 8.10
CA ILE A 49 -3.55 -6.72 8.69
C ILE A 49 -4.93 -7.23 8.31
N ASP A 50 -5.17 -7.50 7.03
CA ASP A 50 -6.42 -8.02 6.52
C ASP A 50 -6.74 -9.37 7.13
N TYR A 51 -5.79 -10.31 7.18
CA TYR A 51 -6.03 -11.59 7.83
C TYR A 51 -6.37 -11.41 9.32
N PHE A 52 -5.70 -10.47 10.02
CA PHE A 52 -5.98 -10.21 11.43
C PHE A 52 -7.36 -9.55 11.66
N LEU A 53 -7.76 -8.60 10.82
CA LEU A 53 -8.99 -7.81 10.98
C LEU A 53 -10.22 -8.47 10.35
N LEU A 54 -10.06 -9.11 9.20
CA LEU A 54 -11.13 -9.74 8.42
C LEU A 54 -11.44 -11.15 8.92
N ALA A 55 -10.44 -11.92 9.38
CA ALA A 55 -10.69 -13.27 9.88
C ALA A 55 -11.43 -13.26 11.23
N THR A 56 -12.04 -14.40 11.55
CA THR A 56 -12.59 -14.67 12.89
C THR A 56 -11.48 -14.63 13.94
N PRO A 57 -11.70 -14.02 15.12
CA PRO A 57 -13.00 -13.63 15.67
C PRO A 57 -13.42 -12.18 15.38
N PHE A 58 -12.52 -11.32 14.86
CA PHE A 58 -12.75 -9.88 14.85
C PHE A 58 -13.77 -9.45 13.81
N ARG A 59 -13.70 -9.98 12.58
CA ARG A 59 -14.62 -9.66 11.46
C ARG A 59 -14.92 -8.16 11.40
N MET A 60 -13.88 -7.34 11.29
CA MET A 60 -14.00 -5.88 11.38
C MET A 60 -14.52 -5.27 10.07
N TYR A 61 -14.22 -5.88 8.93
CA TYR A 61 -14.78 -5.51 7.63
C TYR A 61 -14.78 -6.70 6.67
N ILE A 62 -15.49 -6.53 5.56
CA ILE A 62 -15.48 -7.40 4.39
C ILE A 62 -14.93 -6.60 3.21
N PHE A 63 -14.09 -7.22 2.39
CA PHE A 63 -13.48 -6.61 1.22
C PHE A 63 -14.01 -7.32 -0.04
N GLY A 64 -14.70 -6.60 -0.92
CA GLY A 64 -15.47 -7.18 -2.03
C GLY A 64 -16.80 -7.79 -1.58
N ASP A 65 -17.27 -8.78 -2.33
CA ASP A 65 -18.60 -9.38 -2.13
C ASP A 65 -18.65 -10.42 -1.02
N ASN A 66 -17.55 -11.13 -0.78
CA ASN A 66 -17.52 -12.27 0.13
C ASN A 66 -16.56 -12.04 1.32
N PRO A 67 -16.87 -12.66 2.48
CA PRO A 67 -15.96 -12.66 3.63
C PRO A 67 -14.71 -13.54 3.44
N THR A 68 -14.61 -14.22 2.30
CA THR A 68 -13.43 -14.99 1.88
C THR A 68 -12.64 -14.21 0.84
N TYR A 69 -11.32 -14.36 0.85
CA TYR A 69 -10.45 -13.66 -0.09
C TYR A 69 -10.79 -13.98 -1.55
N GLU A 70 -11.15 -12.95 -2.32
CA GLU A 70 -11.48 -13.05 -3.75
C GLU A 70 -10.28 -12.72 -4.63
N LEU A 71 -10.28 -13.21 -5.87
CA LEU A 71 -9.21 -12.92 -6.82
C LEU A 71 -9.16 -11.42 -7.19
N SER A 72 -10.31 -10.77 -7.37
CA SER A 72 -10.43 -9.33 -7.61
C SER A 72 -9.76 -8.54 -6.47
N GLY A 73 -10.12 -8.87 -5.22
CA GLY A 73 -9.50 -8.32 -4.03
C GLY A 73 -8.00 -8.61 -3.96
N ALA A 74 -7.56 -9.84 -4.27
CA ALA A 74 -6.14 -10.19 -4.26
C ALA A 74 -5.32 -9.41 -5.30
N LEU A 75 -5.85 -9.22 -6.51
CA LEU A 75 -5.19 -8.43 -7.56
C LEU A 75 -5.15 -6.94 -7.18
N PHE A 76 -6.25 -6.41 -6.62
CA PHE A 76 -6.25 -5.07 -6.05
C PHE A 76 -5.16 -4.94 -5.00
N HIS A 77 -5.05 -5.89 -4.07
CA HIS A 77 -4.02 -5.89 -3.05
C HIS A 77 -2.61 -5.93 -3.63
N PHE A 78 -2.41 -6.75 -4.66
CA PHE A 78 -1.13 -6.97 -5.31
C PHE A 78 -0.60 -5.77 -6.09
N PHE A 79 -1.48 -4.98 -6.70
CA PHE A 79 -1.07 -3.83 -7.51
C PHE A 79 -1.28 -2.50 -6.79
N MET A 80 -2.47 -2.28 -6.23
CA MET A 80 -2.86 -0.98 -5.68
C MET A 80 -1.93 -0.53 -4.55
N TYR A 81 -1.73 -1.36 -3.51
CA TYR A 81 -0.94 -0.95 -2.34
C TYR A 81 0.54 -0.80 -2.67
N PRO A 82 1.22 -1.77 -3.32
CA PRO A 82 2.63 -1.61 -3.66
C PRO A 82 2.92 -0.42 -4.58
N CYS A 83 2.12 -0.21 -5.62
CA CYS A 83 2.30 0.94 -6.51
C CYS A 83 2.04 2.26 -5.77
N SER A 84 0.99 2.35 -4.94
CA SER A 84 0.71 3.54 -4.12
C SER A 84 1.85 3.84 -3.15
N ALA A 85 2.41 2.81 -2.51
CA ALA A 85 3.55 2.94 -1.61
C ALA A 85 4.81 3.45 -2.34
N LEU A 86 5.08 2.97 -3.55
CA LEU A 86 6.20 3.45 -4.36
C LEU A 86 6.01 4.88 -4.85
N ILE A 87 4.78 5.29 -5.19
CA ILE A 87 4.46 6.68 -5.53
C ILE A 87 4.67 7.60 -4.31
N PHE A 88 4.21 7.18 -3.13
CA PHE A 88 4.47 7.89 -1.88
C PHE A 88 5.97 8.04 -1.60
N LEU A 89 6.73 6.95 -1.72
CA LEU A 89 8.18 6.99 -1.52
C LEU A 89 8.90 7.85 -2.57
N PHE A 90 8.41 7.86 -3.81
CA PHE A 90 8.92 8.74 -4.85
C PHE A 90 8.74 10.21 -4.48
N GLY A 91 7.54 10.63 -4.08
CA GLY A 91 7.32 12.00 -3.63
C GLY A 91 8.19 12.35 -2.42
N TYR A 92 8.26 11.44 -1.46
CA TYR A 92 9.09 11.59 -0.26
C TYR A 92 10.57 11.83 -0.58
N ASP A 93 11.17 10.99 -1.42
CA ASP A 93 12.60 11.00 -1.75
C ASP A 93 12.93 12.12 -2.76
N ARG A 94 12.09 12.30 -3.79
CA ARG A 94 12.30 13.27 -4.87
C ARG A 94 12.25 14.72 -4.41
N TRP A 95 11.43 15.02 -3.41
CA TRP A 95 11.30 16.35 -2.82
C TRP A 95 12.04 16.50 -1.49
N GLU A 96 12.85 15.51 -1.12
CA GLU A 96 13.70 15.53 0.07
C GLU A 96 12.91 15.90 1.34
N LEU A 97 11.75 15.27 1.53
CA LEU A 97 10.79 15.59 2.59
C LEU A 97 11.24 14.99 3.93
N TYR A 98 12.41 15.41 4.40
CA TYR A 98 13.02 14.95 5.63
C TYR A 98 12.70 15.87 6.82
N GLY A 99 12.85 15.34 8.04
CA GLY A 99 12.63 16.09 9.28
C GLY A 99 11.20 16.60 9.40
N LYS A 100 11.01 17.89 9.72
CA LYS A 100 9.66 18.47 9.95
C LYS A 100 8.76 18.41 8.71
N LYS A 101 9.33 18.41 7.49
CA LYS A 101 8.56 18.31 6.24
C LYS A 101 7.90 16.94 6.08
N SER A 102 8.49 15.88 6.65
CA SER A 102 7.90 14.53 6.58
C SER A 102 6.58 14.46 7.32
N ILE A 103 6.41 15.22 8.40
CA ILE A 103 5.18 15.21 9.20
C ILE A 103 4.00 15.68 8.35
N TRP A 104 4.13 16.84 7.70
CA TRP A 104 3.08 17.37 6.83
C TRP A 104 2.80 16.47 5.63
N TYR A 105 3.85 15.86 5.07
CA TYR A 105 3.70 14.91 3.98
C TYR A 105 2.92 13.66 4.41
N ILE A 106 3.27 13.08 5.55
CA ILE A 106 2.59 11.91 6.13
C ILE A 106 1.13 12.26 6.45
N LEU A 107 0.86 13.43 7.04
CA LEU A 107 -0.50 13.85 7.36
C LEU A 107 -1.34 14.05 6.10
N GLY A 108 -0.78 14.71 5.07
CA GLY A 108 -1.46 14.90 3.78
C GLY A 108 -1.77 13.56 3.09
N TRP A 109 -0.81 12.63 3.10
CA TRP A 109 -1.02 11.31 2.54
C TRP A 109 -2.02 10.48 3.35
N SER A 110 -1.98 10.58 4.67
CA SER A 110 -2.93 9.91 5.56
C SER A 110 -4.35 10.42 5.32
N ALA A 111 -4.53 11.74 5.17
CA ALA A 111 -5.82 12.32 4.81
C ALA A 111 -6.33 11.81 3.45
N PHE A 112 -5.44 11.72 2.46
CA PHE A 112 -5.77 11.12 1.17
C PHE A 112 -6.16 9.63 1.30
N SER A 113 -5.44 8.85 2.11
CA SER A 113 -5.76 7.44 2.34
C SER A 113 -7.11 7.25 3.03
N ILE A 114 -7.44 8.07 4.03
CA ILE A 114 -8.76 8.05 4.69
C ILE A 114 -9.87 8.43 3.71
N PHE A 115 -9.63 9.46 2.88
CA PHE A 115 -10.58 9.84 1.84
C PHE A 115 -10.81 8.70 0.84
N PHE A 116 -9.74 8.01 0.43
CA PHE A 116 -9.82 6.89 -0.48
C PHE A 116 -10.54 5.68 0.14
N GLU A 117 -10.29 5.39 1.42
CA GLU A 117 -11.05 4.37 2.17
C GLU A 117 -12.53 4.72 2.25
N TRP A 118 -12.86 5.99 2.50
CA TRP A 118 -14.25 6.42 2.46
C TRP A 118 -14.88 6.23 1.07
N LEU A 119 -14.13 6.45 -0.01
CA LEU A 119 -14.59 6.13 -1.37
C LEU A 119 -14.81 4.64 -1.56
N THR A 120 -13.94 3.76 -1.05
CA THR A 120 -14.15 2.31 -1.18
C THR A 120 -15.41 1.85 -0.46
N VAL A 121 -15.71 2.43 0.71
CA VAL A 121 -16.96 2.18 1.44
C VAL A 121 -18.18 2.66 0.66
N LYS A 122 -18.09 3.84 0.04
CA LYS A 122 -19.19 4.38 -0.77
C LYS A 122 -19.49 3.56 -2.03
N ASN A 123 -18.48 2.89 -2.59
CA ASN A 123 -18.63 2.05 -3.77
C ASN A 123 -18.87 0.57 -3.44
N HIS A 124 -19.18 0.24 -2.17
CA HIS A 124 -19.40 -1.13 -1.68
C HIS A 124 -18.21 -2.09 -1.85
N ALA A 125 -17.02 -1.57 -2.18
CA ALA A 125 -15.78 -2.31 -2.25
C ALA A 125 -15.24 -2.69 -0.84
N LEU A 126 -15.59 -1.90 0.18
CA LEU A 126 -15.26 -2.16 1.58
C LEU A 126 -16.53 -2.03 2.42
N ILE A 127 -16.92 -3.10 3.12
CA ILE A 127 -18.12 -3.12 3.96
C ILE A 127 -17.69 -3.25 5.42
N TYR A 128 -17.91 -2.20 6.21
CA TYR A 128 -17.63 -2.24 7.64
C TYR A 128 -18.66 -3.08 8.39
N THR A 129 -18.17 -3.98 9.24
CA THR A 129 -18.98 -4.81 10.13
C THR A 129 -18.73 -4.47 11.60
N GLY A 130 -17.47 -4.19 11.96
CA GLY A 130 -17.05 -3.72 13.29
C GLY A 130 -16.01 -2.58 13.27
N TRP A 131 -15.39 -2.34 12.11
CA TRP A 131 -14.48 -1.23 11.88
C TRP A 131 -15.25 0.08 11.70
N LYS A 132 -14.56 1.19 11.95
CA LYS A 132 -15.05 2.53 11.67
C LYS A 132 -13.91 3.30 11.03
N LEU A 133 -14.24 4.20 10.10
CA LEU A 133 -13.27 5.06 9.44
C LEU A 133 -12.37 5.83 10.44
N VAL A 134 -12.88 6.18 11.61
CA VAL A 134 -12.11 6.84 12.68
C VAL A 134 -10.95 6.01 13.23
N TYR A 135 -11.05 4.67 13.18
CA TYR A 135 -9.97 3.78 13.61
C TYR A 135 -8.81 3.78 12.61
N SER A 136 -9.05 4.16 11.36
CA SER A 136 -8.01 4.28 10.34
C SER A 136 -7.15 5.54 10.51
N ILE A 137 -7.63 6.56 11.23
CA ILE A 137 -6.92 7.82 11.48
C ILE A 137 -5.51 7.60 12.05
N PRO A 138 -5.30 6.78 13.11
CA PRO A 138 -3.95 6.46 13.59
C PRO A 138 -3.22 5.40 12.76
N VAL A 139 -3.93 4.54 12.02
CA VAL A 139 -3.33 3.43 11.28
C VAL A 139 -2.54 3.92 10.06
N TYR A 140 -3.09 4.85 9.29
CA TYR A 140 -2.41 5.38 8.10
C TYR A 140 -1.08 6.09 8.39
N PRO A 141 -0.97 7.03 9.36
CA PRO A 141 0.31 7.64 9.67
C PRO A 141 1.29 6.61 10.24
N ALA A 142 0.84 5.63 11.01
CA ALA A 142 1.70 4.54 11.50
C ALA A 142 2.27 3.70 10.34
N ALA A 143 1.42 3.30 9.39
CA ALA A 143 1.84 2.55 8.20
C ALA A 143 2.81 3.37 7.33
N ALA A 144 2.56 4.67 7.15
CA ALA A 144 3.46 5.56 6.40
C ALA A 144 4.83 5.70 7.07
N VAL A 145 4.87 5.83 8.40
CA VAL A 145 6.13 5.87 9.16
C VAL A 145 6.91 4.55 9.00
N LEU A 146 6.24 3.40 9.16
CA LEU A 146 6.87 2.09 8.98
C LEU A 146 7.43 1.91 7.57
N LEU A 147 6.67 2.33 6.55
CA LEU A 147 7.11 2.29 5.15
C LEU A 147 8.38 3.14 4.93
N ILE A 148 8.44 4.36 5.49
CA ILE A 148 9.63 5.21 5.41
C ILE A 148 10.83 4.55 6.11
N ILE A 149 10.63 3.92 7.26
CA ILE A 149 11.70 3.23 7.99
C ILE A 149 12.27 2.10 7.13
N VAL A 150 11.40 1.24 6.59
CA VAL A 150 11.82 0.12 5.71
C VAL A 150 12.53 0.64 4.47
N PHE A 151 12.00 1.68 3.82
CA PHE A 151 12.62 2.30 2.66
C PHE A 151 14.02 2.84 2.97
N ARG A 152 14.17 3.62 4.05
CA ARG A 152 15.47 4.18 4.45
C ARG A 152 16.48 3.09 4.80
N PHE A 153 16.03 2.05 5.49
CA PHE A 153 16.87 0.90 5.82
C PHE A 153 17.36 0.17 4.56
N ALA A 154 16.43 -0.18 3.65
CA ALA A 154 16.75 -0.87 2.41
C ALA A 154 17.64 -0.03 1.50
N LYS A 155 17.32 1.27 1.32
CA LYS A 155 18.12 2.20 0.52
C LYS A 155 19.54 2.34 1.07
N LYS A 156 19.70 2.50 2.39
CA LYS A 156 21.03 2.59 3.03
C LYS A 156 21.86 1.32 2.80
N ARG A 157 21.25 0.13 2.90
CA ARG A 157 21.95 -1.14 2.68
C ARG A 157 22.28 -1.39 1.22
N LEU A 158 21.39 -1.06 0.30
CA LEU A 158 21.66 -1.25 -1.13
C LEU A 158 22.71 -0.28 -1.69
N MET A 159 22.89 0.88 -1.06
CA MET A 159 23.90 1.88 -1.41
C MET A 159 25.17 1.77 -0.54
N ASP A 160 25.34 0.66 0.18
CA ASP A 160 26.50 0.42 1.04
C ASP A 160 27.70 -0.04 0.18
N PRO A 161 28.83 0.69 0.16
CA PRO A 161 29.98 0.38 -0.70
C PRO A 161 30.58 -1.02 -0.46
N GLU A 162 30.42 -1.58 0.74
CA GLU A 162 30.91 -2.93 1.07
C GLU A 162 30.21 -4.03 0.24
N LEU A 163 28.96 -3.81 -0.18
CA LEU A 163 28.20 -4.74 -1.02
C LEU A 163 28.55 -4.59 -2.52
N GLU A 164 28.89 -3.39 -2.98
CA GLU A 164 29.41 -3.16 -4.35
C GLU A 164 30.79 -3.81 -4.57
N GLY A 165 31.60 -3.94 -3.52
CA GLY A 165 32.88 -4.64 -3.58
C GLY A 165 32.75 -6.17 -3.73
N SER A 166 31.71 -6.77 -3.14
CA SER A 166 31.48 -8.22 -3.18
C SER A 166 30.85 -8.70 -4.49
N SER A 167 30.17 -7.83 -5.25
CA SER A 167 29.50 -8.23 -6.51
C SER A 167 30.44 -8.30 -7.72
N LYS A 168 31.72 -7.90 -7.57
CA LYS A 168 32.73 -7.94 -8.64
C LYS A 168 33.59 -9.22 -8.63
N ILE A 169 33.24 -10.23 -7.82
CA ILE A 169 34.04 -11.45 -7.63
C ILE A 169 33.41 -12.68 -8.33
N TYR A 170 32.35 -12.53 -9.12
CA TYR A 170 31.76 -13.62 -9.91
C TYR A 170 31.73 -13.28 -11.40
#